data_AF-A0A8A4TGS2-F1
#
_entry.id   AF-A0A8A4TGS2-F1
#
_cell.length_a   1.000
_cell.length_b   1.000
_cell.length_c   1.000
_cell.angle_alpha   90.00
_cell.angle_beta   90.00
_cell.angle_gamma   90.00
#
_symmetry.space_group_name_H-M   'P 1'
#
loop_
_entity.id
_entity.type
_entity.pdbx_description
1 polymer ?
#
loop_
_entity_poly.entity_id
_entity_poly.type
_entity_poly.pdbx_seq_one_letter_code
_entity_poly.pdbx_strand_id
1 'polypeptide(L)'
;MKFDSSYDRAKAKRLAEDLQRRFRQSEMEGPAPMDPRMSLPSSPVPDRHIDDPNVYRQDVLNDLLDWSLTTKGMARAFLADTRGLVVAERGEAGDWHMDRLACQLSEGFEVLARCREEGTPPDILVWRSGDWWLGAAHLLLAGEPLVLGLVSEEMISPPALTHLRDLMITRLSG
;
A
#
# COMPACT_ATOMS: atom_id res chain seq x y z
N MET A 1 9.98 20.36 26.70
CA MET A 1 10.11 18.89 26.92
C MET A 1 10.89 18.32 25.75
N LYS A 2 12.11 17.84 25.98
CA LYS A 2 12.85 17.05 24.98
C LYS A 2 12.42 15.60 25.17
N PHE A 3 11.60 15.07 24.27
CA PHE A 3 11.31 13.64 24.26
C PHE A 3 12.59 12.91 23.84
N ASP A 4 12.98 11.93 24.64
CA ASP A 4 14.27 11.26 24.55
C ASP A 4 14.24 10.27 23.38
N SER A 5 14.95 10.58 22.30
CA SER A 5 15.04 9.84 21.02
C SER A 5 15.28 8.33 21.20
N SER A 6 15.95 7.93 22.28
CA SER A 6 16.18 6.54 22.68
C SER A 6 14.88 5.77 22.97
N TYR A 7 13.91 6.41 23.63
CA TYR A 7 12.66 5.80 24.05
C TYR A 7 11.73 5.53 22.86
N ASP A 8 11.62 6.49 21.95
CA ASP A 8 10.83 6.32 20.71
C ASP A 8 11.44 5.26 19.80
N ARG A 9 12.78 5.15 19.76
CA ARG A 9 13.47 4.12 18.96
C ARG A 9 13.28 2.72 19.53
N ALA A 10 13.28 2.55 20.85
CA ALA A 10 13.02 1.27 21.50
C ALA A 10 11.55 0.82 21.32
N LYS A 11 10.60 1.76 21.38
CA LYS A 11 9.18 1.49 21.14
C LYS A 11 8.92 1.14 19.67
N ALA A 12 9.50 1.89 18.73
CA ALA A 12 9.45 1.60 17.30
C ALA A 12 10.07 0.23 16.99
N LYS A 13 11.22 -0.10 17.59
CA LYS A 13 11.87 -1.41 17.44
C LYS A 13 10.98 -2.54 17.93
N ARG A 14 10.35 -2.41 19.10
CA ARG A 14 9.40 -3.43 19.61
C ARG A 14 8.19 -3.59 18.71
N LEU A 15 7.64 -2.48 18.20
CA LEU A 15 6.51 -2.51 17.27
C LEU A 15 6.91 -3.16 15.94
N ALA A 16 8.10 -2.85 15.41
CA ALA A 16 8.65 -3.49 14.22
C ALA A 16 8.91 -4.98 14.43
N GLU A 17 9.44 -5.38 15.59
CA GLU A 17 9.64 -6.78 15.96
C GLU A 17 8.31 -7.53 16.12
N ASP A 18 7.28 -6.88 16.69
CA ASP A 18 5.94 -7.47 16.85
C ASP A 18 5.22 -7.59 15.50
N LEU A 19 5.32 -6.57 14.64
CA LEU A 19 4.87 -6.62 13.26
C LEU A 19 5.59 -7.75 12.52
N GLN A 20 6.93 -7.77 12.47
CA GLN A 20 7.72 -8.82 11.82
C GLN A 20 7.42 -10.23 12.35
N ARG A 21 7.11 -10.36 13.64
CA ARG A 21 6.70 -11.64 14.24
C ARG A 21 5.33 -12.07 13.74
N ARG A 22 4.36 -11.15 13.66
CA ARG A 22 3.03 -11.42 13.07
C ARG A 22 3.13 -11.79 11.60
N PHE A 23 4.00 -11.11 10.83
CA PHE A 23 4.30 -11.47 9.44
C PHE A 23 4.81 -12.93 9.35
N ARG A 24 5.82 -13.29 10.14
CA ARG A 24 6.38 -14.67 10.17
C ARG A 24 5.41 -15.73 10.68
N GLN A 25 4.53 -15.38 11.62
CA GLN A 25 3.53 -16.34 12.12
C GLN A 25 2.46 -16.65 11.07
N SER A 26 2.16 -15.73 10.15
CA SER A 26 1.29 -16.01 9.00
C SER A 26 1.92 -17.00 7.99
N GLU A 27 3.24 -17.19 8.00
CA GLU A 27 3.96 -18.15 7.16
C GLU A 27 3.95 -19.59 7.73
N MET A 28 3.55 -19.77 9.01
CA MET A 28 3.51 -21.09 9.67
C MET A 28 2.15 -21.81 9.56
N GLU A 29 1.11 -21.14 9.07
CA GLU A 29 -0.04 -21.81 8.47
C GLU A 29 0.34 -22.14 7.03
N GLY A 30 0.77 -23.38 6.80
CA GLY A 30 1.39 -23.81 5.54
C GLY A 30 0.66 -23.25 4.32
N PRO A 31 1.39 -22.73 3.31
CA PRO A 31 0.77 -22.02 2.20
C PRO A 31 -0.25 -22.96 1.55
N ALA A 32 -1.47 -22.45 1.36
CA ALA A 32 -2.34 -22.98 0.33
C ALA A 32 -1.52 -23.13 -0.95
N PRO A 33 -1.72 -24.19 -1.76
CA PRO A 33 -0.93 -24.45 -2.95
C PRO A 33 -0.80 -23.15 -3.76
N MET A 34 0.44 -22.68 -3.94
CA MET A 34 0.74 -21.44 -4.64
C MET A 34 0.20 -21.53 -6.07
N ASP A 35 -0.83 -20.75 -6.38
CA ASP A 35 -0.98 -20.20 -7.73
C ASP A 35 -0.14 -18.91 -7.79
N PRO A 36 1.03 -18.89 -8.46
CA PRO A 36 2.03 -17.83 -8.29
C PRO A 36 1.66 -16.49 -8.96
N ARG A 37 0.43 -16.32 -9.45
CA ARG A 37 0.12 -15.29 -10.42
C ARG A 37 -1.10 -14.48 -10.03
N MET A 38 -0.90 -13.48 -9.18
CA MET A 38 -1.65 -12.23 -9.37
C MET A 38 -1.39 -11.79 -10.81
N SER A 39 -2.44 -11.82 -11.61
CA SER A 39 -2.38 -11.33 -12.98
C SER A 39 -2.46 -9.82 -12.92
N LEU A 40 -1.52 -9.12 -13.56
CA LEU A 40 -1.61 -7.67 -13.68
C LEU A 40 -2.96 -7.27 -14.29
N PRO A 41 -3.42 -6.02 -14.06
CA PRO A 41 -4.55 -5.45 -14.78
C PRO A 41 -4.47 -5.79 -16.27
N SER A 42 -5.53 -6.41 -16.80
CA SER A 42 -5.59 -6.80 -18.21
C SER A 42 -5.88 -5.61 -19.12
N SER A 43 -6.38 -4.52 -18.55
CA SER A 43 -6.66 -3.27 -19.25
C SER A 43 -5.39 -2.40 -19.32
N PRO A 44 -5.22 -1.61 -20.40
CA PRO A 44 -4.12 -0.64 -20.46
C PRO A 44 -4.21 0.35 -19.30
N VAL A 45 -3.04 0.81 -18.84
CA VAL A 45 -2.96 1.88 -17.84
C VAL A 45 -3.68 3.11 -18.39
N PRO A 46 -4.52 3.81 -17.59
CA PRO A 46 -5.09 5.09 -17.98
C PRO A 46 -4.02 6.03 -18.53
N ASP A 47 -4.32 6.71 -19.64
CA ASP A 47 -3.37 7.60 -20.34
C ASP A 47 -3.42 9.05 -19.84
N ARG A 48 -4.22 9.31 -18.81
CA ARG A 48 -4.36 10.64 -18.20
C ARG A 48 -3.25 10.86 -17.18
N HIS A 49 -2.70 12.06 -17.19
CA HIS A 49 -1.67 12.50 -16.26
C HIS A 49 -2.20 13.60 -15.33
N ILE A 50 -1.62 13.69 -14.14
CA ILE A 50 -2.08 14.64 -13.10
C ILE A 50 -1.73 16.10 -13.41
N ASP A 51 -0.79 16.35 -14.31
CA ASP A 51 -0.33 17.66 -14.78
C ASP A 51 -1.14 18.20 -15.97
N ASP A 52 -2.01 17.39 -16.58
CA ASP A 52 -2.87 17.83 -17.67
C ASP A 52 -3.79 18.97 -17.19
N PRO A 53 -3.70 20.17 -17.77
CA PRO A 53 -4.45 21.34 -17.32
C PRO A 53 -5.96 21.20 -17.45
N ASN A 54 -6.45 20.20 -18.21
CA ASN A 54 -7.88 19.96 -18.43
C ASN A 54 -8.42 18.78 -17.62
N VAL A 55 -7.62 18.19 -16.72
CA VAL A 55 -8.00 17.01 -15.96
C VAL A 55 -8.06 17.33 -14.47
N TYR A 56 -9.14 16.91 -13.82
CA TYR A 56 -9.22 17.00 -12.37
C TYR A 56 -8.34 15.93 -11.73
N ARG A 57 -7.45 16.34 -10.81
CA ARG A 57 -6.59 15.43 -10.03
C ARG A 57 -7.35 14.23 -9.48
N GLN A 58 -8.54 14.45 -8.93
CA GLN A 58 -9.34 13.37 -8.37
C GLN A 58 -9.71 12.32 -9.41
N ASP A 59 -9.98 12.70 -10.67
CA ASP A 59 -10.33 11.76 -11.75
C ASP A 59 -9.14 10.88 -12.12
N VAL A 60 -7.92 11.42 -12.13
CA VAL A 60 -6.70 10.62 -12.37
C VAL A 60 -6.50 9.59 -11.25
N LEU A 61 -6.61 10.01 -9.98
CA LEU A 61 -6.44 9.10 -8.84
C LEU A 61 -7.49 7.98 -8.88
N ASN A 62 -8.72 8.36 -9.17
CA ASN A 62 -9.86 7.49 -9.33
C ASN A 62 -9.68 6.46 -10.46
N ASP A 63 -9.31 6.92 -11.66
CA ASP A 63 -9.07 6.06 -12.82
C ASP A 63 -7.94 5.04 -12.55
N LEU A 64 -6.87 5.46 -11.86
CA LEU A 64 -5.77 4.58 -11.49
C LEU A 64 -6.18 3.52 -10.45
N LEU A 65 -7.00 3.89 -9.48
CA LEU A 65 -7.53 2.95 -8.50
C LEU A 65 -8.50 1.96 -9.16
N ASP A 66 -9.42 2.44 -10.00
CA ASP A 66 -10.33 1.59 -10.78
C ASP A 66 -9.54 0.62 -11.69
N TRP A 67 -8.45 1.09 -12.31
CA TRP A 67 -7.56 0.24 -13.09
C TRP A 67 -6.90 -0.86 -12.24
N SER A 68 -6.41 -0.54 -11.04
CA SER A 68 -5.80 -1.53 -10.14
C SER A 68 -6.78 -2.65 -9.75
N LEU A 69 -8.06 -2.33 -9.61
CA LEU A 69 -9.14 -3.27 -9.29
C LEU A 69 -9.52 -4.20 -10.43
N THR A 70 -9.07 -3.94 -11.66
CA THR A 70 -9.28 -4.90 -12.77
C THR A 70 -8.43 -6.17 -12.64
N THR A 71 -7.49 -6.18 -11.68
CA THR A 71 -6.77 -7.37 -11.28
C THR A 71 -7.72 -8.36 -10.58
N LYS A 72 -7.71 -9.61 -11.03
CA LYS A 72 -8.52 -10.69 -10.43
C LYS A 72 -8.27 -10.78 -8.92
N GLY A 73 -9.35 -10.91 -8.17
CA GLY A 73 -9.33 -11.05 -6.71
C GLY A 73 -9.17 -9.74 -5.93
N MET A 74 -8.93 -8.59 -6.59
CA MET A 74 -8.92 -7.29 -5.90
C MET A 74 -10.34 -6.88 -5.53
N ALA A 75 -10.55 -6.64 -4.24
CA ALA A 75 -11.82 -6.13 -3.72
C ALA A 75 -11.79 -4.63 -3.48
N ARG A 76 -10.64 -4.07 -3.08
CA ARG A 76 -10.55 -2.66 -2.68
C ARG A 76 -9.17 -2.07 -2.94
N ALA A 77 -9.15 -0.78 -3.28
CA ALA A 77 -7.94 -0.03 -3.53
C ALA A 77 -8.09 1.39 -2.97
N PHE A 78 -7.03 1.93 -2.37
CA PHE A 78 -7.06 3.28 -1.82
C PHE A 78 -5.69 3.95 -1.88
N LEU A 79 -5.72 5.27 -1.83
CA LEU A 79 -4.56 6.12 -1.61
C LEU A 79 -4.74 6.85 -0.29
N ALA A 80 -3.70 6.87 0.52
CA ALA A 80 -3.65 7.63 1.76
C ALA A 80 -2.39 8.49 1.85
N ASP A 81 -2.47 9.60 2.58
CA ASP A 81 -1.28 10.36 2.96
C ASP A 81 -0.48 9.64 4.07
N THR A 82 0.70 10.16 4.40
CA THR A 82 1.54 9.62 5.48
C THR A 82 0.93 9.76 6.87
N ARG A 83 -0.15 10.53 7.03
CA ARG A 83 -0.90 10.63 8.29
C ARG A 83 -2.05 9.64 8.37
N GLY A 84 -2.25 8.84 7.31
CA GLY A 84 -3.32 7.86 7.23
C GLY A 84 -4.66 8.43 6.77
N LEU A 85 -4.69 9.66 6.24
CA LEU A 85 -5.91 10.22 5.66
C LEU A 85 -6.11 9.64 4.25
N VAL A 86 -7.25 8.99 4.03
CA VAL A 86 -7.64 8.47 2.71
C VAL A 86 -7.95 9.64 1.78
N VAL A 87 -7.22 9.74 0.67
CA VAL A 87 -7.39 10.79 -0.37
C VAL A 87 -8.22 10.31 -1.55
N ALA A 88 -8.20 9.00 -1.82
CA ALA A 88 -9.02 8.37 -2.86
C ALA A 88 -9.25 6.90 -2.50
N GLU A 89 -10.41 6.38 -2.86
CA GLU A 89 -10.81 5.02 -2.52
C GLU A 89 -11.74 4.46 -3.61
N ARG A 90 -11.60 3.16 -3.89
CA ARG A 90 -12.40 2.40 -4.85
C ARG A 90 -12.57 0.95 -4.42
N GLY A 91 -13.63 0.32 -4.92
CA GLY A 91 -13.89 -1.10 -4.76
C GLY A 91 -15.20 -1.39 -4.05
N GLU A 92 -15.37 -2.65 -3.66
CA GLU A 92 -16.59 -3.12 -3.02
C GLU A 92 -16.76 -2.56 -1.62
N ALA A 93 -18.00 -2.19 -1.29
CA ALA A 93 -18.37 -1.84 0.08
C ALA A 93 -18.29 -3.10 0.96
N GLY A 94 -17.34 -3.12 1.89
CA GLY A 94 -17.21 -4.17 2.89
C GLY A 94 -16.97 -3.58 4.28
N ASP A 95 -16.96 -4.43 5.31
CA ASP A 95 -16.78 -4.07 6.73
C ASP A 95 -15.36 -3.56 7.09
N TRP A 96 -14.60 -3.13 6.09
CA TRP A 96 -13.26 -2.58 6.29
C TRP A 96 -13.34 -1.14 6.77
N HIS A 97 -12.77 -0.89 7.94
CA HIS A 97 -12.51 0.46 8.43
C HIS A 97 -11.29 1.05 7.71
N MET A 98 -11.49 1.59 6.50
CA MET A 98 -10.41 2.06 5.64
C MET A 98 -9.54 3.14 6.27
N ASP A 99 -10.13 4.07 7.02
CA ASP A 99 -9.37 5.08 7.76
C ASP A 99 -8.41 4.45 8.77
N ARG A 100 -8.85 3.37 9.44
CA ARG A 100 -8.01 2.65 10.39
C ARG A 100 -6.90 1.89 9.67
N LEU A 101 -7.20 1.25 8.55
CA LEU A 101 -6.24 0.52 7.74
C LEU A 101 -5.17 1.47 7.17
N ALA A 102 -5.58 2.61 6.64
CA ALA A 102 -4.71 3.67 6.14
C ALA A 102 -3.78 4.20 7.25
N CYS A 103 -4.32 4.52 8.44
CA CYS A 103 -3.50 4.90 9.60
C CYS A 103 -2.46 3.85 9.96
N GLN A 104 -2.86 2.57 10.06
CA GLN A 104 -1.96 1.48 10.43
C GLN A 104 -0.86 1.27 9.39
N LEU A 105 -1.19 1.42 8.11
CA LEU A 105 -0.23 1.31 7.03
C LEU A 105 0.79 2.43 7.04
N SER A 106 0.33 3.68 7.10
CA SER A 106 1.22 4.84 7.11
C SER A 106 2.13 4.83 8.33
N GLU A 107 1.60 4.49 9.52
CA GLU A 107 2.42 4.28 10.73
C GLU A 107 3.42 3.12 10.54
N GLY A 108 2.99 2.01 9.92
CA GLY A 108 3.84 0.87 9.62
C GLY A 108 5.04 1.24 8.74
N PHE A 109 4.81 1.97 7.64
CA PHE A 109 5.89 2.46 6.77
C PHE A 109 6.86 3.37 7.52
N GLU A 110 6.36 4.31 8.33
CA GLU A 110 7.23 5.19 9.13
C GLU A 110 8.08 4.42 10.14
N VAL A 111 7.48 3.47 10.85
CA VAL A 111 8.18 2.66 11.85
C VAL A 111 9.27 1.82 11.18
N LEU A 112 8.95 1.19 10.05
CA LEU A 112 9.91 0.39 9.28
C LEU A 112 11.03 1.27 8.70
N ALA A 113 10.72 2.48 8.23
CA ALA A 113 11.73 3.44 7.79
C ALA A 113 12.75 3.74 8.89
N ARG A 114 12.29 4.01 10.11
CA ARG A 114 13.15 4.31 11.28
C ARG A 114 14.01 3.13 11.72
N CYS A 115 13.60 1.91 11.38
CA CYS A 115 14.34 0.68 11.69
C CYS A 115 15.41 0.35 10.65
N ARG A 116 15.34 0.89 9.43
CA ARG A 116 16.35 0.67 8.39
C ARG A 116 17.53 1.62 8.58
N GLU A 117 18.74 1.14 8.29
CA GLU A 117 19.98 1.92 8.45
C GLU A 117 19.98 3.20 7.63
N GLU A 118 19.32 3.16 6.47
CA GLU A 118 19.19 4.27 5.52
C GLU A 118 18.06 5.24 5.85
N GLY A 119 17.18 4.92 6.82
CA GLY A 119 16.02 5.75 7.17
C GLY A 119 14.91 5.77 6.10
N THR A 120 14.99 4.92 5.08
CA THR A 120 14.05 4.86 3.96
C THR A 120 12.95 3.82 4.24
N PRO A 121 11.65 4.16 4.05
CA PRO A 121 10.59 3.17 4.17
C PRO A 121 10.80 2.02 3.17
N PRO A 122 10.29 0.82 3.45
CA PRO A 122 10.20 -0.20 2.42
C PRO A 122 9.33 0.30 1.27
N ASP A 123 9.65 -0.17 0.07
CA ASP A 123 8.96 0.20 -1.16
C ASP A 123 7.56 -0.40 -1.25
N ILE A 124 7.43 -1.64 -0.76
CA ILE A 124 6.20 -2.42 -0.75
C ILE A 124 6.10 -3.24 0.54
N LEU A 125 4.88 -3.52 0.95
CA LEU A 125 4.52 -4.42 2.04
C LEU A 125 3.40 -5.34 1.55
N VAL A 126 3.48 -6.62 1.90
CA VAL A 126 2.42 -7.59 1.64
C VAL A 126 2.21 -8.43 2.91
N TRP A 127 0.97 -8.57 3.35
CA TRP A 127 0.62 -9.47 4.46
C TRP A 127 -0.76 -10.07 4.30
N ARG A 128 -0.98 -11.15 5.05
CA ARG A 128 -2.26 -11.80 5.17
C ARG A 128 -2.95 -11.37 6.47
N SER A 129 -4.24 -11.08 6.41
CA SER A 129 -5.11 -10.78 7.55
C SER A 129 -6.41 -11.57 7.41
N GLY A 130 -6.50 -12.69 8.13
CA GLY A 130 -7.59 -13.65 7.94
C GLY A 130 -7.58 -14.24 6.53
N ASP A 131 -8.71 -14.15 5.84
CA ASP A 131 -8.89 -14.64 4.48
C ASP A 131 -8.39 -13.67 3.40
N TRP A 132 -7.89 -12.51 3.81
CA TRP A 132 -7.55 -11.43 2.89
C TRP A 132 -6.05 -11.16 2.86
N TRP A 133 -5.59 -10.75 1.68
CA TRP A 133 -4.28 -10.22 1.42
C TRP A 133 -4.33 -8.70 1.33
N LEU A 134 -3.38 -8.09 1.99
CA LEU A 134 -3.18 -6.66 2.03
C LEU A 134 -1.82 -6.37 1.41
N GLY A 135 -1.84 -5.59 0.34
CA GLY A 135 -0.65 -5.09 -0.34
C GLY A 135 -0.60 -3.58 -0.15
N ALA A 136 0.58 -3.04 0.12
CA ALA A 136 0.77 -1.60 0.17
C ALA A 136 2.06 -1.19 -0.48
N ALA A 137 2.04 -0.05 -1.17
CA ALA A 137 3.21 0.49 -1.84
C ALA A 137 3.37 1.97 -1.51
N HIS A 138 4.62 2.38 -1.28
CA HIS A 138 4.94 3.78 -1.11
C HIS A 138 5.02 4.46 -2.49
N LEU A 139 4.37 5.61 -2.63
CA LEU A 139 4.32 6.43 -3.83
C LEU A 139 4.85 7.83 -3.53
N LEU A 140 5.33 8.52 -4.56
CA LEU A 140 5.68 9.94 -4.50
C LEU A 140 4.87 10.67 -5.55
N LEU A 141 4.06 11.63 -5.13
CA LEU A 141 3.28 12.50 -6.00
C LEU A 141 3.76 13.95 -5.83
N ALA A 142 4.46 14.50 -6.83
CA ALA A 142 5.04 15.85 -6.75
C ALA A 142 5.89 16.10 -5.47
N GLY A 143 6.56 15.05 -4.98
CA GLY A 143 7.34 15.09 -3.73
C GLY A 143 6.54 14.83 -2.45
N GLU A 144 5.21 14.71 -2.54
CA GLU A 144 4.34 14.32 -1.43
C GLU A 144 4.29 12.78 -1.32
N PRO A 145 4.65 12.20 -0.17
CA PRO A 145 4.56 10.75 0.04
C PRO A 145 3.11 10.30 0.20
N LEU A 146 2.74 9.27 -0.56
CA LEU A 146 1.45 8.60 -0.50
C LEU A 146 1.64 7.10 -0.28
N VAL A 147 0.61 6.46 0.26
CA VAL A 147 0.53 5.01 0.40
C VAL A 147 -0.61 4.51 -0.47
N LEU A 148 -0.29 3.66 -1.45
CA LEU A 148 -1.26 2.79 -2.12
C LEU A 148 -1.56 1.62 -1.20
N GLY A 149 -2.83 1.33 -0.95
CA GLY A 149 -3.27 0.09 -0.32
C GLY A 149 -4.20 -0.69 -1.23
N LEU A 150 -4.00 -2.00 -1.30
CA LEU A 150 -4.79 -2.97 -2.05
C LEU A 150 -5.28 -4.07 -1.11
N VAL A 151 -6.54 -4.44 -1.24
CA VAL A 151 -7.21 -5.51 -0.50
C VAL A 151 -7.68 -6.57 -1.47
N SER A 152 -7.34 -7.83 -1.21
CA SER A 152 -7.55 -8.94 -2.15
C SER A 152 -7.89 -10.24 -1.47
N GLU A 153 -8.74 -11.05 -2.10
CA GLU A 153 -8.96 -12.45 -1.68
C GLU A 153 -7.78 -13.34 -2.11
N GLU A 154 -7.08 -12.95 -3.16
CA GLU A 154 -5.91 -13.66 -3.70
C GLU A 154 -4.60 -13.03 -3.22
N MET A 155 -3.52 -13.82 -3.18
CA MET A 155 -2.22 -13.32 -2.79
C MET A 155 -1.74 -12.19 -3.71
N ILE A 156 -1.39 -11.04 -3.12
CA ILE A 156 -0.78 -9.93 -3.86
C ILE A 156 0.71 -10.24 -4.05
N SER A 157 1.08 -10.50 -5.30
CA SER A 157 2.47 -10.80 -5.65
C SER A 157 3.34 -9.53 -5.48
N PRO A 158 4.44 -9.55 -4.70
CA PRO A 158 5.29 -8.37 -4.52
C PRO A 158 5.81 -7.78 -5.85
N PRO A 159 6.28 -8.58 -6.84
CA PRO A 159 6.61 -8.06 -8.16
C PRO A 159 5.44 -7.38 -8.90
N ALA A 160 4.21 -7.91 -8.78
CA ALA A 160 3.04 -7.31 -9.41
C ALA A 160 2.69 -5.97 -8.75
N LEU A 161 2.78 -5.89 -7.43
CA LEU A 161 2.60 -4.66 -6.67
C LEU A 161 3.64 -3.60 -7.01
N THR A 162 4.92 -3.99 -7.16
CA THR A 162 5.98 -3.09 -7.65
C THR A 162 5.63 -2.55 -9.04
N HIS A 163 5.19 -3.42 -9.95
CA HIS A 163 4.85 -2.99 -11.31
C HIS A 163 3.66 -2.03 -11.34
N LEU A 164 2.60 -2.33 -10.56
CA LEU A 164 1.45 -1.43 -10.38
C LEU A 164 1.89 -0.06 -9.87
N ARG A 165 2.71 -0.05 -8.81
CA ARG A 165 3.27 1.17 -8.23
C ARG A 165 4.02 2.00 -9.26
N ASP A 166 4.93 1.40 -10.02
CA ASP A 166 5.77 2.12 -10.99
C ASP A 166 4.94 2.74 -12.12
N LEU A 167 3.90 2.03 -12.57
CA LEU A 167 2.96 2.56 -13.56
C LEU A 167 2.12 3.71 -13.00
N MET A 168 1.66 3.61 -11.75
CA MET A 168 0.95 4.73 -11.10
C MET A 168 1.85 5.95 -10.93
N ILE A 169 3.11 5.77 -10.48
CA ILE A 169 4.08 6.87 -10.35
C ILE A 169 4.25 7.59 -11.69
N THR A 170 4.32 6.85 -12.79
CA THR A 170 4.47 7.43 -14.14
C THR A 170 3.29 8.35 -14.51
N ARG A 171 2.07 8.04 -14.04
CA ARG A 171 0.88 8.90 -14.28
C ARG A 171 0.74 10.05 -13.29
N LEU A 172 1.32 9.89 -12.11
CA LEU A 172 1.34 10.89 -11.04
C LEU A 172 2.51 11.88 -11.16
N SER A 173 3.52 11.60 -11.99
CA SER A 173 4.74 12.42 -12.13
C SER A 173 4.85 13.13 -13.48
N GLY A 174 3.73 13.34 -14.17
CA GLY A 174 3.67 14.14 -15.40
C GLY A 174 4.24 15.53 -15.20
#